data_AF-A0A382MA71-F1
#
_entry.id   AF-A0A382MA71-F1
#
_cell.length_a   1.000
_cell.length_b   1.000
_cell.length_c   1.000
_cell.angle_alpha   90.00
_cell.angle_beta   90.00
_cell.angle_gamma   90.00
#
_symmetry.space_group_name_H-M   'P 1'
#
loop_
_entity.id
_entity.type
_entity.pdbx_description
1 polymer ?
#
loop_
_entity_poly.entity_id
_entity_poly.type
_entity_poly.pdbx_seq_one_letter_code
_entity_poly.pdbx_strand_id
1 'polypeptide(L)'
;MRSWLAHHLRVFSSTIVDLLENTVSSLMTWLVIGIALALPSILYVMLNNISDVSADLGGKPRVSLYLQTEVTLSAGRRLADEIVTTRAVEAVSFISSEAALKDFQQRSGFGDVLN
;
A
#
# COMPACT_ATOMS: atom_id res chain seq x y z
N MET A 1 -19.69 -24.99 36.84
CA MET A 1 -19.34 -24.03 35.76
C MET A 1 -19.60 -22.56 36.15
N ARG A 2 -20.81 -22.17 36.59
CA ARG A 2 -21.11 -20.77 37.00
C ARG A 2 -20.24 -20.25 38.16
N SER A 3 -19.96 -21.07 39.17
CA SER A 3 -19.08 -20.71 40.30
C SER A 3 -17.63 -20.48 39.86
N TRP A 4 -17.10 -21.30 38.95
CA TRP A 4 -15.75 -21.14 38.38
C TRP A 4 -15.63 -19.82 37.58
N LEU A 5 -16.61 -19.53 36.71
CA LEU A 5 -16.68 -18.25 35.98
C LEU A 5 -16.79 -17.05 36.93
N ALA A 6 -17.65 -17.15 37.95
CA ALA A 6 -17.81 -16.08 38.94
C ALA A 6 -16.53 -15.83 39.74
N HIS A 7 -15.77 -16.89 40.04
CA HIS A 7 -14.49 -16.78 40.73
C HIS A 7 -13.43 -16.13 39.84
N HIS A 8 -13.36 -16.51 38.56
CA HIS A 8 -12.46 -15.85 37.59
C HIS A 8 -12.79 -14.38 37.37
N LEU A 9 -14.08 -14.03 37.24
CA LEU A 9 -14.52 -12.63 37.11
C LEU A 9 -14.19 -11.80 38.37
N ARG A 10 -14.34 -12.39 39.55
CA ARG A 10 -13.99 -11.74 40.82
C ARG A 10 -12.48 -11.50 40.92
N VAL A 11 -11.67 -12.51 40.61
CA VAL A 11 -10.21 -12.41 40.62
C VAL A 11 -9.71 -11.43 39.55
N PHE A 12 -10.28 -11.47 38.34
CA PHE A 12 -9.97 -10.51 37.27
C PHE A 12 -10.23 -9.07 37.72
N SER A 13 -11.38 -8.82 38.34
CA SER A 13 -11.75 -7.49 38.81
C SER A 13 -10.84 -7.02 39.95
N SER A 14 -10.51 -7.90 40.91
CA SER A 14 -9.60 -7.55 42.00
C SER A 14 -8.19 -7.25 41.49
N THR A 15 -7.67 -8.08 40.56
CA THR A 15 -6.33 -7.86 39.99
C THR A 15 -6.24 -6.57 39.20
N ILE A 16 -7.30 -6.17 38.47
CA ILE A 16 -7.34 -4.86 37.79
C ILE A 16 -7.26 -3.72 38.80
N VAL A 17 -8.01 -3.80 39.90
CA VAL A 17 -7.98 -2.77 40.96
C VAL A 17 -6.59 -2.71 41.59
N ASP A 18 -5.98 -3.84 41.92
CA ASP A 18 -4.63 -3.90 42.50
C ASP A 18 -3.56 -3.32 41.55
N LEU A 19 -3.68 -3.58 40.24
CA LEU A 19 -2.80 -3.02 39.20
C LEU A 19 -2.93 -1.51 39.08
N LEU A 20 -4.16 -0.99 39.24
CA LEU A 20 -4.46 0.43 39.22
C LEU A 20 -3.99 1.13 40.50
N GLU A 21 -4.05 0.49 41.67
CA GLU A 21 -3.52 1.04 42.94
C GLU A 21 -1.98 1.12 42.93
N ASN A 22 -1.29 0.16 42.32
CA ASN A 22 0.17 0.20 42.10
C ASN A 22 0.54 0.84 40.75
N THR A 23 -0.05 2.01 40.46
CA THR A 23 -0.01 2.66 39.13
C THR A 23 1.40 2.83 38.57
N VAL A 24 2.37 3.29 39.38
CA VAL A 24 3.68 3.71 38.88
C VAL A 24 4.50 2.52 38.33
N SER A 25 4.50 1.40 39.04
CA SER A 25 5.24 0.20 38.65
C SER A 25 4.58 -0.49 37.45
N SER A 26 3.25 -0.64 37.49
CA SER A 26 2.47 -1.22 36.40
C SER A 26 2.63 -0.42 35.10
N LEU A 27 2.64 0.91 35.18
CA LEU A 27 2.79 1.79 34.01
C LEU A 27 4.17 1.62 33.35
N MET A 28 5.24 1.50 34.13
CA MET A 28 6.59 1.28 33.59
C MET A 28 6.67 -0.04 32.81
N THR A 29 6.12 -1.12 33.37
CA THR A 29 6.08 -2.43 32.70
C THR A 29 5.23 -2.36 31.41
N TRP A 30 4.05 -1.74 31.46
CA TRP A 30 3.20 -1.58 30.29
C TRP A 30 3.84 -0.71 29.21
N LEU A 31 4.54 0.36 29.59
CA LEU A 31 5.23 1.23 28.64
C LEU A 31 6.35 0.46 27.92
N VAL A 32 7.15 -0.31 28.65
CA VAL A 32 8.23 -1.13 28.06
C VAL A 32 7.66 -2.17 27.10
N ILE A 33 6.60 -2.88 27.49
CA ILE A 33 5.91 -3.84 26.61
C ILE A 33 5.36 -3.12 25.37
N GLY A 34 4.73 -1.96 25.57
CA GLY A 34 4.20 -1.13 24.49
C GLY A 34 5.27 -0.69 23.49
N ILE A 35 6.40 -0.17 23.97
CA ILE A 35 7.53 0.23 23.12
C ILE A 35 8.13 -0.97 22.38
N ALA A 36 8.32 -2.10 23.08
CA ALA A 36 8.85 -3.32 22.50
C ALA A 36 7.97 -3.88 21.36
N LEU A 37 6.65 -3.70 21.43
CA LEU A 37 5.70 -4.10 20.38
C LEU A 37 5.51 -3.02 19.31
N ALA A 38 5.58 -1.74 19.68
CA ALA A 38 5.41 -0.62 18.77
C ALA A 38 6.53 -0.55 17.74
N LEU A 39 7.79 -0.74 18.15
CA LEU A 39 8.94 -0.66 17.24
C LEU A 39 8.86 -1.64 16.05
N PRO A 40 8.67 -2.96 16.24
CA PRO A 40 8.55 -3.89 15.12
C PRO A 40 7.29 -3.63 14.30
N SER A 41 6.19 -3.22 14.93
CA SER A 41 4.94 -2.92 14.24
C SER A 41 5.06 -1.70 13.32
N ILE A 42 5.67 -0.61 13.83
CA ILE A 42 5.91 0.62 13.06
C ILE A 42 6.85 0.31 11.89
N LEU A 43 7.93 -0.43 12.13
CA LEU A 43 8.86 -0.84 11.07
C LEU A 43 8.17 -1.68 9.99
N TYR A 44 7.34 -2.65 10.41
CA TYR A 44 6.58 -3.49 9.48
C TYR A 44 5.61 -2.68 8.62
N VAL A 45 4.83 -1.79 9.23
CA VAL A 45 3.90 -0.91 8.50
C VAL A 45 4.64 0.03 7.55
N MET A 46 5.75 0.62 8.00
CA MET A 46 6.57 1.51 7.17
C MET A 46 7.15 0.76 5.97
N LEU A 47 7.67 -0.45 6.18
CA LEU A 47 8.17 -1.29 5.09
C LEU A 47 7.07 -1.64 4.10
N ASN A 48 5.88 -2.01 4.58
CA ASN A 48 4.75 -2.33 3.71
C ASN A 48 4.29 -1.12 2.89
N ASN A 49 4.25 0.07 3.48
CA ASN A 49 3.93 1.31 2.76
C ASN A 49 5.00 1.64 1.70
N ILE A 50 6.29 1.40 2.00
CA ILE A 50 7.37 1.55 1.02
C ILE A 50 7.21 0.51 -0.09
N SER A 51 6.84 -0.74 0.23
CA SER A 51 6.55 -1.77 -0.77
C SER A 51 5.41 -1.37 -1.70
N ASP A 52 4.34 -0.74 -1.20
CA ASP A 52 3.25 -0.28 -2.06
C ASP A 52 3.64 0.92 -2.93
N VAL A 53 4.38 1.89 -2.39
CA VAL A 53 4.91 3.04 -3.15
C VAL A 53 5.95 2.60 -4.18
N SER A 54 6.79 1.61 -3.84
CA SER A 54 7.76 1.03 -4.76
C SER A 54 7.14 0.01 -5.71
N ALA A 55 6.00 -0.60 -5.39
CA ALA A 55 5.25 -1.48 -6.28
C ALA A 55 4.59 -0.71 -7.44
N ASP A 56 4.32 0.59 -7.30
CA ASP A 56 3.97 1.43 -8.46
C ASP A 56 5.16 1.52 -9.46
N LEU A 57 6.40 1.34 -8.97
CA LEU A 57 7.63 1.22 -9.77
C LEU A 57 8.11 -0.23 -10.00
N GLY A 58 7.53 -1.22 -9.32
CA GLY A 58 8.11 -2.57 -9.20
C GLY A 58 7.10 -3.73 -9.04
N GLY A 59 5.80 -3.49 -9.23
CA GLY A 59 4.75 -4.43 -8.85
C GLY A 59 4.38 -5.49 -9.88
N LYS A 60 4.73 -5.33 -11.15
CA LYS A 60 4.63 -6.36 -12.21
C LYS A 60 5.64 -6.03 -13.32
N PRO A 61 6.30 -7.01 -13.96
CA PRO A 61 7.14 -6.76 -15.12
C PRO A 61 6.34 -6.00 -16.20
N ARG A 62 6.71 -4.74 -16.46
CA ARG A 62 6.08 -3.89 -17.47
C ARG A 62 7.13 -3.45 -18.47
N VAL A 63 6.81 -3.54 -19.75
CA VAL A 63 7.65 -3.05 -20.85
C VAL A 63 6.92 -1.90 -21.52
N SER A 64 7.58 -0.75 -21.60
CA SER A 64 7.07 0.42 -22.33
C SER A 64 7.67 0.43 -23.74
N LEU A 65 6.80 0.32 -24.74
CA LEU A 65 7.16 0.40 -26.17
C LEU A 65 6.75 1.77 -26.72
N TYR A 66 7.73 2.53 -27.19
CA TYR A 66 7.48 3.81 -27.86
C TYR A 66 7.43 3.61 -29.36
N LEU A 67 6.39 4.14 -29.99
CA LEU A 67 6.20 4.09 -31.44
C LEU A 67 6.82 5.32 -32.09
N GLN A 68 7.25 5.19 -33.35
CA GLN A 68 7.71 6.33 -34.13
C GLN A 68 6.55 7.30 -34.39
N THR A 69 6.87 8.59 -34.51
CA THR A 69 5.88 9.67 -34.67
C THR A 69 5.00 9.52 -35.94
N GLU A 70 5.50 8.81 -36.95
CA GLU A 70 4.81 8.56 -38.22
C GLU A 70 3.74 7.46 -38.13
N VAL A 71 3.67 6.74 -37.01
CA VAL A 71 2.73 5.64 -36.82
C VAL A 71 1.32 6.18 -36.56
N THR A 72 0.38 5.82 -37.45
CA THR A 72 -1.03 6.18 -37.27
C THR A 72 -1.66 5.48 -36.06
N LEU A 73 -2.68 6.11 -35.46
CA LEU A 73 -3.47 5.52 -34.36
C LEU A 73 -3.99 4.12 -34.69
N SER A 74 -4.44 3.91 -35.93
CA SER A 74 -4.95 2.62 -36.39
C SER A 74 -3.86 1.54 -36.40
N ALA A 75 -2.64 1.89 -36.79
CA ALA A 75 -1.51 0.97 -36.84
C ALA A 75 -1.00 0.64 -35.43
N GLY A 76 -0.92 1.64 -34.55
CA GLY A 76 -0.55 1.43 -33.14
C GLY A 76 -1.55 0.53 -32.40
N ARG A 77 -2.85 0.69 -32.67
CA ARG A 77 -3.87 -0.18 -32.07
C ARG A 77 -3.79 -1.63 -32.58
N ARG A 78 -3.58 -1.82 -33.89
CA ARG A 78 -3.36 -3.17 -34.45
C ARG A 78 -2.15 -3.86 -33.81
N LEU A 79 -1.06 -3.12 -33.58
CA LEU A 79 0.12 -3.66 -32.91
C LEU A 79 -0.19 -4.07 -31.46
N ALA A 80 -0.98 -3.28 -30.73
CA ALA A 80 -1.40 -3.64 -29.38
C ALA A 80 -2.26 -4.92 -29.35
N ASP A 81 -3.16 -5.05 -30.33
CA ASP A 81 -4.01 -6.23 -30.51
C ASP A 81 -3.18 -7.47 -30.90
N GLU A 82 -2.07 -7.30 -31.63
CA GLU A 82 -1.14 -8.40 -31.92
C GLU A 82 -0.37 -8.84 -30.67
N ILE A 83 0.16 -7.89 -29.88
CA ILE A 83 0.96 -8.17 -28.68
C ILE A 83 0.13 -8.92 -27.63
N VAL A 84 -1.15 -8.57 -27.44
CA VAL A 84 -2.00 -9.22 -26.41
C VAL A 84 -2.26 -10.71 -26.71
N THR A 85 -2.09 -11.16 -27.96
CA THR A 85 -2.21 -12.58 -28.31
C THR A 85 -1.01 -13.43 -27.87
N THR A 86 0.09 -12.80 -27.45
CA THR A 86 1.29 -13.48 -26.98
C THR A 86 1.06 -14.09 -25.60
N ARG A 87 1.29 -15.40 -25.43
CA ARG A 87 1.06 -16.12 -24.16
C ARG A 87 1.79 -15.55 -22.93
N ALA A 88 2.87 -14.81 -23.13
CA ALA A 88 3.67 -14.20 -22.07
C ALA A 88 3.12 -12.83 -21.60
N VAL A 89 2.07 -12.31 -22.24
CA VAL A 89 1.53 -10.97 -21.97
C VAL A 89 0.17 -11.09 -21.30
N GLU A 90 0.05 -10.58 -20.08
CA GLU A 90 -1.21 -10.56 -19.31
C GLU A 90 -2.17 -9.49 -19.84
N ALA A 91 -1.65 -8.31 -20.19
CA ALA A 91 -2.44 -7.18 -20.67
C ALA A 91 -1.59 -6.22 -21.52
N VAL A 92 -2.25 -5.51 -22.44
CA VAL A 92 -1.65 -4.43 -23.25
C VAL A 92 -2.53 -3.18 -23.13
N SER A 93 -1.91 -2.02 -22.96
CA SER A 93 -2.59 -0.72 -22.95
C SER A 93 -1.98 0.16 -24.04
N PHE A 94 -2.76 0.45 -25.09
CA PHE A 94 -2.38 1.43 -26.09
C PHE A 94 -2.70 2.84 -25.57
N ILE A 95 -1.70 3.72 -25.58
CA ILE A 95 -1.85 5.13 -25.19
C ILE A 95 -1.47 5.98 -26.41
N SER A 96 -2.43 6.73 -26.93
CA SER A 96 -2.18 7.71 -28.01
C SER A 96 -1.37 8.91 -27.50
N SER A 97 -0.60 9.56 -28.36
CA SER A 97 0.20 10.74 -28.03
C SER A 97 -0.63 11.85 -27.37
N GLU A 98 -1.87 12.07 -27.83
CA GLU A 98 -2.78 13.08 -27.28
C GLU A 98 -3.22 12.74 -25.86
N ALA A 99 -3.49 11.46 -25.59
CA ALA A 99 -3.86 10.98 -24.26
C ALA A 99 -2.67 11.05 -23.30
N ALA A 100 -1.47 10.67 -23.76
CA ALA A 100 -0.25 10.79 -22.98
C ALA A 100 0.07 12.25 -22.62
N LEU A 101 -0.11 13.17 -23.56
CA LEU A 101 0.07 14.60 -23.34
C LEU A 101 -0.93 15.13 -22.30
N LYS A 102 -2.20 14.75 -22.40
CA LYS A 102 -3.24 15.13 -21.44
C LYS A 102 -2.94 14.60 -20.04
N ASP A 103 -2.58 13.33 -19.92
CA ASP A 103 -2.20 12.72 -18.64
C ASP A 103 -0.95 13.39 -18.04
N PHE A 104 0.03 13.72 -18.88
CA PHE A 104 1.22 14.45 -18.46
C PHE A 104 0.86 15.84 -17.91
N GLN A 105 0.02 16.60 -18.61
CA GLN A 105 -0.44 17.93 -18.15
C GLN A 105 -1.16 17.86 -16.80
N GLN A 106 -2.02 16.85 -16.60
CA GLN A 106 -2.75 16.67 -15.35
C GLN A 106 -1.86 16.27 -14.17
N ARG A 107 -0.88 15.37 -14.40
CA ARG A 107 -0.02 14.83 -13.33
C ARG A 107 1.16 15.73 -12.98
N SER A 108 1.65 16.50 -13.93
CA SER A 108 2.86 17.32 -13.76
C SER A 108 2.62 18.66 -13.07
N GLY A 109 1.35 19.07 -12.88
CA GLY A 109 1.02 20.38 -12.33
C GLY A 109 1.34 21.55 -13.27
N PHE A 110 1.84 21.28 -14.50
CA PHE A 110 2.15 22.29 -15.51
C PHE A 110 0.95 22.73 -16.36
N GLY A 111 -0.28 22.35 -15.97
CA GLY A 111 -1.51 22.80 -16.65
C GLY A 111 -1.64 24.33 -16.75
N ASP A 112 -0.88 25.07 -15.94
CA ASP A 112 -0.88 26.54 -15.89
C ASP A 112 0.33 27.21 -16.60
N VAL A 113 1.25 26.43 -17.19
CA VAL A 113 2.52 26.96 -17.78
C VAL A 113 2.60 26.81 -19.30
N LEU A 114 1.54 26.32 -19.94
CA LEU A 114 1.49 26.09 -21.40
C LEU A 114 0.29 26.78 -22.09
N ASN A 115 -0.20 27.90 -21.53
CA ASN A 115 -1.09 28.84 -22.23
C ASN A 115 -0.34 30.13 -22.57
#